data_AF-A5UM46-F1
#
_entry.id   AF-A5UM46-F1
#
_cell.length_a   1.000
_cell.length_b   1.000
_cell.length_c   1.000
_cell.angle_alpha   90.00
_cell.angle_beta   90.00
_cell.angle_gamma   90.00
#
_symmetry.space_group_name_H-M   'P 1'
#
loop_
_entity.id
_entity.type
_entity.pdbx_description
1 polymer ?
#
loop_
_entity_poly.entity_id
_entity_poly.type
_entity_poly.pdbx_seq_one_letter_code
_entity_poly.pdbx_strand_id
1 'polypeptide(L)'
;MSNSIKTLVASVVAVLFSISLFDALFNLNKVIVPGVSNIYNALGTSISPNLITVVIFDFRGYDTLGESIILLTAGLVVLLVFGRGRLGGKEE
;
A
#
# COMPACT_ATOMS: atom_id res chain seq x y z
N MET A 1 21.93 28.93 6.41
CA MET A 1 22.15 28.32 5.08
C MET A 1 21.17 28.93 4.09
N SER A 2 21.64 29.51 2.98
CA SER A 2 20.76 30.20 2.02
C SER A 2 19.78 29.21 1.37
N ASN A 3 18.59 29.69 1.00
CA ASN A 3 17.57 28.85 0.36
C ASN A 3 18.11 28.17 -0.93
N SER A 4 19.01 28.84 -1.66
CA SER A 4 19.67 28.31 -2.85
C SER A 4 20.55 27.08 -2.57
N ILE A 5 21.24 27.03 -1.43
CA ILE A 5 22.04 25.86 -1.05
C ILE A 5 21.11 24.69 -0.69
N LYS A 6 19.98 24.97 -0.01
CA LYS A 6 18.98 23.92 0.30
C LYS A 6 18.35 23.34 -0.97
N THR A 7 18.02 24.17 -1.95
CA THR A 7 17.45 23.70 -3.23
C THR A 7 18.45 22.91 -4.05
N LEU A 8 19.72 23.32 -4.06
CA LEU A 8 20.79 22.59 -4.74
C LEU A 8 21.03 21.22 -4.10
N VAL A 9 21.07 21.14 -2.78
CA VAL A 9 21.23 19.86 -2.08
C VAL A 9 20.01 18.95 -2.34
N ALA A 10 18.80 19.49 -2.26
CA ALA A 10 17.59 18.72 -2.54
C ALA A 10 17.54 18.20 -3.99
N SER A 11 17.97 18.98 -4.98
CA SER A 11 18.00 18.53 -6.38
C SER A 11 19.02 17.42 -6.60
N VAL A 12 20.21 17.53 -6.00
CA VAL A 12 21.23 16.48 -6.08
C VAL A 12 20.73 15.19 -5.43
N VAL A 13 20.12 15.25 -4.25
CA VAL A 13 19.55 14.08 -3.57
C VAL A 13 18.44 13.45 -4.40
N ALA A 14 17.54 14.25 -4.98
CA ALA A 14 16.47 13.76 -5.84
C ALA A 14 17.03 13.03 -7.07
N VAL A 15 18.06 13.58 -7.72
CA VAL A 15 18.71 12.95 -8.88
C VAL A 15 19.34 11.62 -8.49
N LEU A 16 20.08 11.57 -7.38
CA LEU A 16 20.69 10.32 -6.91
C LEU A 16 19.65 9.26 -6.55
N PHE A 17 18.56 9.66 -5.89
CA PHE A 17 17.44 8.77 -5.58
C PHE A 17 16.78 8.25 -6.86
N SER A 18 16.54 9.12 -7.85
CA SER A 18 15.96 8.72 -9.14
C SER A 18 16.86 7.73 -9.89
N ILE A 19 18.17 7.95 -9.92
CA ILE A 19 19.13 7.02 -10.56
C ILE A 19 19.10 5.66 -9.85
N SER A 20 19.14 5.66 -8.52
CA SER A 20 19.09 4.41 -7.73
C SER A 20 17.77 3.68 -7.91
N LEU A 21 16.64 4.39 -7.92
CA LEU A 21 15.33 3.81 -8.15
C LEU A 21 15.24 3.21 -9.55
N PHE A 22 15.73 3.93 -10.56
CA PHE A 22 15.74 3.44 -11.94
C PHE A 22 16.59 2.18 -12.07
N ASP A 23 17.80 2.16 -11.50
CA ASP A 23 18.65 0.95 -11.51
C ASP A 23 17.97 -0.25 -10.83
N ALA A 24 17.30 -0.03 -9.70
CA ALA A 24 16.54 -1.06 -9.00
C ALA A 24 15.37 -1.60 -9.85
N LEU A 25 14.67 -0.73 -10.57
CA LEU A 25 13.58 -1.13 -11.47
C LEU A 25 14.10 -1.92 -12.68
N PHE A 26 15.22 -1.52 -13.28
CA PHE A 26 15.81 -2.23 -14.43
C PHE A 26 16.37 -3.60 -14.05
N ASN A 27 16.93 -3.73 -12.85
CA ASN A 27 17.48 -4.99 -12.37
C ASN A 27 16.48 -5.84 -11.59
N LEU A 28 15.20 -5.45 -11.55
CA LEU A 28 14.16 -6.10 -10.74
C LEU A 28 14.00 -7.59 -11.06
N ASN A 29 14.10 -7.97 -12.34
CA ASN A 29 14.02 -9.37 -12.78
C ASN A 29 15.07 -10.27 -12.09
N LYS A 30 16.28 -9.76 -11.83
CA LYS A 30 17.36 -10.52 -11.20
C LYS A 30 17.13 -10.79 -9.72
N VAL A 31 16.22 -10.04 -9.10
CA VAL A 31 15.94 -10.07 -7.66
C VAL A 31 14.64 -10.82 -7.36
N ILE A 32 13.76 -11.02 -8.35
CA ILE A 32 12.49 -11.73 -8.15
C ILE A 32 12.77 -13.21 -7.84
N VAL A 33 12.42 -13.62 -6.62
CA VAL A 33 12.30 -15.03 -6.25
C VAL A 33 10.83 -15.42 -6.41
N PRO A 34 10.49 -16.36 -7.30
CA PRO A 34 9.09 -16.67 -7.62
C PRO A 34 8.33 -17.32 -6.45
N GLY A 35 9.03 -17.98 -5.51
CA GLY A 35 8.43 -18.57 -4.31
C GLY A 35 7.21 -19.44 -4.64
N VAL A 36 6.09 -19.16 -3.99
CA VAL A 36 4.81 -19.86 -4.15
C VAL A 36 4.00 -19.41 -5.39
N SER A 37 4.50 -18.46 -6.19
CA SER A 37 3.80 -17.96 -7.38
C SER A 37 3.51 -19.06 -8.41
N ASN A 38 4.41 -20.03 -8.56
CA ASN A 38 4.21 -21.16 -9.46
C ASN A 38 3.00 -22.00 -9.05
N ILE A 39 2.75 -22.15 -7.74
CA ILE A 39 1.61 -22.89 -7.20
C ILE A 39 0.32 -22.12 -7.47
N TYR A 40 0.34 -20.80 -7.27
CA TYR A 40 -0.82 -19.94 -7.55
C TYR A 40 -1.22 -20.01 -9.03
N ASN A 41 -0.26 -19.91 -9.94
CA ASN A 41 -0.53 -19.99 -11.38
C ASN A 41 -1.01 -21.39 -11.81
N ALA A 42 -0.54 -22.45 -11.16
CA ALA A 42 -0.94 -23.82 -11.48
C ALA A 42 -2.34 -24.19 -10.94
N LEU A 43 -2.65 -23.79 -9.69
CA LEU A 43 -3.87 -24.23 -9.00
C LEU A 43 -4.98 -23.17 -8.98
N GLY A 44 -4.64 -21.89 -9.07
CA GLY A 44 -5.57 -20.81 -8.80
C GLY A 44 -6.80 -20.81 -9.70
N THR A 45 -6.59 -20.97 -11.01
CA THR A 45 -7.69 -21.05 -12.00
C THR A 45 -8.54 -22.31 -11.88
N SER A 46 -8.05 -23.35 -11.18
CA SER A 46 -8.84 -24.55 -10.88
C SER A 46 -9.82 -24.35 -9.73
N ILE A 47 -9.55 -23.39 -8.84
CA ILE A 47 -10.43 -23.04 -7.71
C ILE A 47 -11.51 -22.06 -8.17
N SER A 48 -11.12 -21.00 -8.89
CA SER A 48 -12.03 -20.00 -9.44
C SER A 48 -11.46 -19.37 -10.72
N PRO A 49 -12.29 -18.94 -11.69
CA PRO A 49 -11.82 -18.38 -12.96
C PRO A 49 -10.94 -17.14 -12.82
N ASN A 50 -11.09 -16.37 -11.73
CA ASN A 50 -10.29 -15.16 -11.50
C ASN A 50 -9.11 -15.45 -10.57
N LEU A 51 -7.93 -15.63 -11.17
CA LEU A 51 -6.68 -15.91 -10.45
C LEU A 51 -6.35 -14.85 -9.39
N ILE A 52 -6.58 -13.56 -9.68
CA ILE A 52 -6.23 -12.48 -8.75
C ILE A 52 -7.10 -12.57 -7.49
N THR A 53 -8.40 -12.82 -7.66
CA THR A 53 -9.33 -13.02 -6.53
C THR A 53 -8.91 -14.20 -5.67
N VAL A 54 -8.50 -15.32 -6.28
CA VAL A 54 -8.01 -16.50 -5.54
C VAL A 54 -6.74 -16.18 -4.77
N VAL A 55 -5.80 -15.44 -5.37
CA VAL A 55 -4.56 -15.07 -4.68
C VAL A 55 -4.84 -14.20 -3.47
N ILE A 56 -5.66 -13.15 -3.59
CA ILE A 56 -5.86 -12.19 -2.50
C ILE A 56 -6.85 -12.70 -1.44
N PHE A 57 -7.88 -13.48 -1.79
CA PHE A 57 -8.89 -13.95 -0.83
C PHE A 57 -8.63 -15.35 -0.27
N ASP A 58 -8.05 -16.28 -1.05
CA ASP A 58 -7.72 -17.62 -0.55
C ASP A 58 -6.26 -17.68 -0.07
N PHE A 59 -5.29 -17.56 -0.98
CA PHE A 59 -3.88 -17.78 -0.64
C PHE A 59 -3.28 -16.71 0.28
N ARG A 60 -3.69 -15.45 0.11
CA ARG A 60 -3.24 -14.29 0.90
C ARG A 60 -4.39 -13.59 1.62
N GLY A 61 -5.44 -14.34 1.97
CA GLY A 61 -6.64 -13.81 2.62
C GLY A 61 -6.38 -13.00 3.89
N TYR A 62 -5.33 -13.34 4.66
CA TYR A 62 -4.96 -12.58 5.86
C TYR A 62 -4.47 -11.15 5.57
N ASP A 63 -3.84 -10.91 4.42
CA ASP A 63 -3.38 -9.58 4.00
C ASP A 63 -4.60 -8.67 3.74
N THR A 64 -5.56 -9.16 2.94
CA THR A 64 -6.81 -8.46 2.62
C THR A 64 -7.76 -8.33 3.83
N LEU A 65 -7.77 -9.31 4.73
CA LEU A 65 -8.48 -9.19 6.01
C LEU A 65 -7.88 -8.06 6.86
N GLY A 66 -6.55 -7.96 6.90
CA GLY A 66 -5.84 -6.87 7.56
C GLY A 66 -6.18 -5.50 6.94
N GLU A 67 -6.15 -5.39 5.61
CA GLU A 67 -6.56 -4.17 4.89
C GLU A 67 -8.00 -3.75 5.25
N SER A 68 -8.92 -4.71 5.33
CA SER A 68 -10.32 -4.44 5.69
C SER A 68 -10.46 -3.95 7.13
N ILE A 69 -9.69 -4.52 8.06
CA ILE A 69 -9.64 -4.04 9.46
C ILE A 69 -9.09 -2.62 9.50
N ILE A 70 -8.02 -2.32 8.77
CA ILE A 70 -7.44 -0.95 8.71
C ILE A 70 -8.49 0.05 8.23
N LEU A 71 -9.23 -0.27 7.16
CA LEU A 71 -10.28 0.62 6.64
C LEU A 71 -11.43 0.80 7.64
N LEU A 72 -11.87 -0.28 8.29
CA LEU A 72 -12.89 -0.21 9.34
C LEU A 72 -12.42 0.68 10.50
N THR A 73 -11.21 0.45 11.01
CA THR A 73 -10.64 1.24 12.09
C THR A 73 -10.49 2.71 11.70
N ALA A 74 -10.01 3.00 10.49
CA ALA A 74 -9.92 4.37 9.99
C ALA A 74 -11.30 5.05 9.98
N GLY A 75 -12.33 4.37 9.47
CA GLY A 75 -13.71 4.87 9.50
C GLY A 75 -14.23 5.14 10.91
N LEU A 76 -13.98 4.22 11.85
CA LEU A 76 -14.34 4.39 13.25
C LEU A 76 -13.61 5.57 13.90
N VAL A 77 -12.31 5.76 13.62
CA VAL A 77 -11.54 6.89 14.12
C VAL A 77 -12.12 8.21 13.60
N VAL A 78 -12.47 8.29 12.31
CA VAL A 78 -13.12 9.49 11.75
C VAL A 78 -14.45 9.76 12.47
N LEU A 79 -15.27 8.73 12.71
CA LEU A 79 -16.52 8.87 13.46
C LEU A 79 -16.29 9.27 14.93
N LEU A 80 -15.23 8.81 15.58
CA LEU A 80 -14.94 9.21 16.97
C LEU A 80 -14.45 10.66 17.06
N VAL A 81 -13.63 11.10 16.09
CA VAL A 81 -13.08 12.46 16.06
C VAL A 81 -14.13 13.48 15.61
N PHE A 82 -14.88 13.17 14.56
CA PHE A 82 -15.80 14.10 13.91
C PHE A 82 -17.28 13.76 14.10
N GLY A 83 -17.60 12.51 14.43
CA GLY A 83 -18.97 12.02 14.60
C GLY A 83 -19.55 12.32 15.98
N ARG A 84 -19.16 13.43 16.62
CA ARG A 84 -20.07 14.12 17.53
C ARG A 84 -21.33 14.42 16.72
N GLY A 85 -22.34 13.58 16.91
CA GLY A 85 -23.68 13.85 16.42
C GLY A 85 -24.10 15.25 16.83
N ARG A 86 -25.09 15.79 16.12
CA ARG A 86 -25.73 17.10 16.36
C ARG A 86 -26.48 17.15 17.73
N LEU A 87 -25.86 16.68 18.80
CA LEU A 87 -26.37 16.50 20.17
C LEU A 87 -25.60 17.39 21.15
N GLY A 88 -25.32 18.63 20.75
CA GLY A 88 -24.62 19.60 21.60
C GLY A 88 -24.79 21.00 21.03
N GLY A 89 -26.02 21.52 21.12
CA GLY A 89 -26.39 22.84 20.64
C GLY A 89 -27.81 23.21 21.05
N LYS A 90 -28.15 22.92 22.31
CA LYS A 90 -29.25 23.57 23.02
C LYS A 90 -28.89 23.61 24.51
N GLU A 91 -27.92 24.45 24.83
CA GLU A 91 -27.79 25.03 26.16
C GLU A 91 -27.64 26.53 25.92
N GLU A 92 -28.73 27.24 26.27
CA GLU A 92 -28.90 28.70 26.44
C GLU A 92 -28.39 29.66 25.36
#